data_AF-A0A221JW77-F1
#
_entry.id   AF-A0A221JW77-F1
#
_cell.length_a   1.000
_cell.length_b   1.000
_cell.length_c   1.000
_cell.angle_alpha   90.00
_cell.angle_beta   90.00
_cell.angle_gamma   90.00
#
_symmetry.space_group_name_H-M   'P 1'
#
loop_
_entity.id
_entity.type
_entity.pdbx_description
1 polymer ?
#
loop_
_entity_poly.entity_id
_entity_poly.type
_entity_poly.pdbx_seq_one_letter_code
_entity_poly.pdbx_strand_id
1 'polypeptide(L)'
;MKCNRLVDAGRRQFMRGGLMATAGAAAATVMTPEQAKAQALARVDYPANRLANIADLEVNEPLDIAYPDPDSPGILLKLGQAVEGGVGPDSDVVAYSVLCPHKGWMMSYNADDKTLNCPGHHSRFDCEASGQQIWGHATQNLPQFLLRVEDNGDIYADGADELIYGRLSNVL
;
A
#
# COMPACT_ATOMS: atom_id res chain seq x y z
N MET A 1 -20.32 22.24 62.71
CA MET A 1 -19.01 22.18 62.00
C MET A 1 -18.91 20.82 61.32
N LYS A 2 -19.10 20.78 60.00
CA LYS A 2 -19.31 19.55 59.21
C LYS A 2 -17.99 18.87 58.83
N CYS A 3 -18.05 17.55 58.78
CA CYS A 3 -16.97 16.57 58.59
C CYS A 3 -16.21 16.69 57.25
N ASN A 4 -15.30 17.65 57.12
CA ASN A 4 -14.42 17.72 55.95
C ASN A 4 -13.35 16.61 55.93
N ARG A 5 -12.96 16.06 57.10
CA ARG A 5 -11.92 15.03 57.19
C ARG A 5 -12.37 13.63 56.74
N LEU A 6 -13.66 13.29 56.87
CA LEU A 6 -14.19 11.98 56.43
C LEU A 6 -14.31 11.90 54.90
N VAL A 7 -14.66 13.01 54.24
CA VAL A 7 -14.72 13.10 52.77
C VAL A 7 -13.33 12.95 52.15
N ASP A 8 -12.32 13.52 52.79
CA ASP A 8 -10.94 13.49 52.31
C ASP A 8 -10.27 12.12 52.52
N ALA A 9 -10.67 11.37 53.55
CA ALA A 9 -10.34 9.96 53.72
C ALA A 9 -11.02 9.08 52.67
N GLY A 10 -12.30 9.30 52.39
CA GLY A 10 -13.05 8.58 51.35
C GLY A 10 -12.48 8.79 49.93
N ARG A 11 -12.07 10.01 49.60
CA ARG A 11 -11.42 10.32 48.30
C ARG A 11 -10.07 9.64 48.13
N ARG A 12 -9.24 9.61 49.17
CA ARG A 12 -7.92 8.93 49.13
C ARG A 12 -8.04 7.41 49.13
N GLN A 13 -9.05 6.85 49.79
CA GLN A 13 -9.36 5.41 49.74
C GLN A 13 -9.89 5.01 48.35
N PHE A 14 -10.72 5.84 47.72
CA PHE A 14 -11.24 5.63 46.36
C PHE A 14 -10.11 5.66 45.31
N MET A 15 -9.19 6.63 45.40
CA MET A 15 -8.02 6.71 44.51
C MET A 15 -7.02 5.57 44.72
N ARG A 16 -6.93 5.01 45.94
CA ARG A 16 -6.10 3.83 46.23
C ARG A 16 -6.78 2.51 45.81
N GLY A 17 -8.10 2.43 45.87
CA GLY A 17 -8.88 1.25 45.48
C GLY A 17 -9.11 1.12 43.96
N GLY A 18 -8.98 2.21 43.20
CA GLY A 18 -9.17 2.21 41.74
C GLY A 18 -8.01 1.66 40.91
N LEU A 19 -6.84 1.42 41.52
CA LEU A 19 -5.63 0.98 40.82
C LEU A 19 -5.37 -0.54 40.88
N MET A 20 -6.23 -1.33 41.54
CA MET A 20 -6.00 -2.77 41.76
C MET A 20 -7.12 -3.69 41.24
N ALA A 21 -7.95 -3.27 40.27
CA ALA A 21 -9.06 -4.11 39.77
C ALA A 21 -9.10 -4.33 38.24
N THR A 22 -8.08 -3.94 37.47
CA THR A 22 -8.02 -4.22 36.02
C THR A 22 -6.60 -4.56 35.54
N ALA A 23 -5.89 -5.39 36.30
CA ALA A 23 -4.63 -5.99 35.85
C ALA A 23 -4.88 -7.44 35.43
N GLY A 24 -5.70 -7.64 34.40
CA GLY A 24 -5.99 -8.96 33.85
C GLY A 24 -6.79 -8.86 32.57
N ALA A 25 -6.25 -9.43 31.49
CA ALA A 25 -6.84 -9.59 30.15
C ALA A 25 -6.70 -8.43 29.12
N ALA A 26 -5.51 -7.85 28.98
CA ALA A 26 -5.16 -7.08 27.76
C ALA A 26 -3.73 -7.35 27.25
N ALA A 27 -3.21 -8.57 27.42
CA ALA A 27 -1.84 -8.92 27.01
C ALA A 27 -1.74 -9.90 25.83
N ALA A 28 -2.84 -10.16 25.11
CA ALA A 28 -2.87 -11.24 24.10
C ALA A 28 -2.94 -10.80 22.63
N THR A 29 -2.88 -9.51 22.31
CA THR A 29 -2.94 -9.07 20.89
C THR A 29 -1.86 -8.08 20.48
N VAL A 30 -0.77 -7.98 21.26
CA VAL A 30 0.44 -7.35 20.71
C VAL A 30 1.06 -8.38 19.78
N MET A 31 0.66 -8.35 18.51
CA MET A 31 1.43 -8.98 17.44
C MET A 31 2.84 -8.41 17.57
N THR A 32 3.77 -9.20 18.08
CA THR A 32 5.19 -8.89 17.92
C THR A 32 5.43 -8.90 16.42
N PRO A 33 5.83 -7.78 15.79
CA PRO A 33 6.22 -7.85 14.40
C PRO A 33 7.35 -8.88 14.33
N GLU A 34 7.15 -9.90 13.50
CA GLU A 34 8.19 -10.86 13.19
C GLU A 34 9.40 -10.04 12.75
N GLN A 35 10.55 -10.22 13.41
CA GLN A 35 11.76 -9.52 13.03
C GLN A 35 12.17 -10.01 11.64
N ALA A 36 11.84 -9.21 10.62
CA ALA A 36 12.38 -9.35 9.28
C ALA A 36 13.91 -9.46 9.37
N LYS A 37 14.42 -10.64 9.02
CA LYS A 37 15.85 -10.92 9.04
C LYS A 37 16.43 -10.35 7.75
N ALA A 38 17.06 -9.17 7.84
CA ALA A 38 17.68 -8.54 6.67
C ALA A 38 18.70 -9.51 6.03
N GLN A 39 18.38 -10.01 4.85
CA GLN A 39 19.33 -10.75 4.02
C GLN A 39 20.22 -9.71 3.34
N ALA A 40 21.53 -9.81 3.55
CA ALA A 40 22.51 -8.91 2.94
C ALA A 40 22.74 -9.25 1.46
N LEU A 41 21.68 -9.15 0.65
CA LEU A 41 21.75 -9.24 -0.79
C LEU A 41 22.06 -7.85 -1.35
N ALA A 42 22.84 -7.78 -2.43
CA ALA A 42 23.14 -6.53 -3.12
C ALA A 42 21.91 -5.90 -3.79
N ARG A 43 20.83 -6.68 -3.97
CA ARG A 43 19.54 -6.28 -4.53
C ARG A 43 18.41 -6.91 -3.71
N VAL A 44 17.26 -6.25 -3.72
CA VAL A 44 16.01 -6.82 -3.20
C VAL A 44 15.63 -8.03 -4.05
N ASP A 45 15.30 -9.14 -3.41
CA ASP A 45 14.81 -10.37 -4.06
C ASP A 45 13.28 -10.31 -4.12
N TYR A 46 12.75 -10.04 -5.32
CA TYR A 46 11.32 -9.89 -5.53
C TYR A 46 10.65 -11.22 -5.83
N PRO A 47 9.46 -11.50 -5.26
CA PRO A 47 8.71 -12.69 -5.61
C PRO A 47 8.14 -12.56 -7.03
N ALA A 48 8.06 -13.69 -7.74
CA ALA A 48 7.35 -13.81 -9.00
C ALA A 48 5.89 -14.23 -8.73
N ASN A 49 5.02 -13.25 -8.49
CA ASN A 49 3.63 -13.51 -8.11
C ASN A 49 2.72 -13.43 -9.34
N ARG A 50 1.92 -14.48 -9.55
CA ARG A 50 0.83 -14.45 -10.54
C ARG A 50 -0.26 -13.49 -10.06
N LEU A 51 -0.62 -12.51 -10.89
CA LEU A 51 -1.63 -11.49 -10.58
C LEU A 51 -2.99 -11.82 -11.20
N ALA A 52 -3.03 -12.07 -12.51
CA ALA A 52 -4.26 -12.29 -13.28
C ALA A 52 -3.94 -13.03 -14.60
N ASN A 53 -4.95 -13.29 -15.43
CA ASN A 53 -4.75 -13.58 -16.85
C ASN A 53 -5.11 -12.35 -17.70
N ILE A 54 -4.44 -12.15 -18.82
CA ILE A 54 -4.73 -11.02 -19.73
C ILE A 54 -6.16 -11.04 -20.28
N ALA A 55 -6.78 -12.23 -20.37
CA ALA A 55 -8.16 -12.38 -20.78
C ALA A 55 -9.17 -11.83 -19.74
N ASP A 56 -8.74 -11.64 -18.49
CA ASP A 56 -9.57 -11.11 -17.40
C ASP A 56 -9.63 -9.57 -17.40
N LEU A 57 -8.82 -8.90 -18.24
CA LEU A 57 -8.72 -7.44 -18.24
C LEU A 57 -9.67 -6.80 -19.24
N GLU A 58 -10.49 -5.88 -18.74
CA GLU A 58 -11.25 -4.94 -19.57
C GLU A 58 -10.42 -3.68 -19.85
N VAL A 59 -10.59 -3.10 -21.03
CA VAL A 59 -9.86 -1.89 -21.40
C VAL A 59 -10.37 -0.72 -20.55
N ASN A 60 -9.42 -0.01 -19.94
CA ASN A 60 -9.67 1.17 -19.09
C ASN A 60 -10.39 0.90 -17.77
N GLU A 61 -10.52 -0.37 -17.37
CA GLU A 61 -11.05 -0.76 -16.06
C GLU A 61 -9.92 -1.35 -15.19
N PRO A 62 -9.64 -0.76 -14.02
CA PRO A 62 -8.58 -1.26 -13.15
C PRO A 62 -9.03 -2.55 -12.43
N LEU A 63 -8.15 -3.54 -12.39
CA LEU A 63 -8.27 -4.72 -11.55
C LEU A 63 -7.42 -4.53 -10.29
N ASP A 64 -8.03 -4.60 -9.11
CA ASP A 64 -7.32 -4.53 -7.83
C ASP A 64 -6.39 -5.74 -7.65
N ILE A 65 -5.16 -5.47 -7.21
CA ILE A 65 -4.12 -6.46 -6.95
C ILE A 65 -3.34 -6.13 -5.66
N ALA A 66 -2.47 -7.03 -5.23
CA ALA A 66 -1.47 -6.77 -4.20
C ALA A 66 -0.10 -7.33 -4.60
N TYR A 67 0.95 -6.52 -4.47
CA TYR A 67 2.33 -6.90 -4.81
C TYR A 67 3.36 -5.97 -4.13
N PRO A 68 4.46 -6.46 -3.54
CA PRO A 68 4.93 -7.85 -3.53
C PRO A 68 4.32 -8.73 -2.42
N ASP A 69 3.50 -8.15 -1.55
CA ASP A 69 2.82 -8.79 -0.42
C ASP A 69 1.39 -8.26 -0.27
N PRO A 70 0.53 -8.90 0.55
CA PRO A 70 -0.85 -8.47 0.75
C PRO A 70 -1.05 -7.04 1.29
N ASP A 71 -0.02 -6.46 1.92
CA ASP A 71 -0.06 -5.11 2.51
C ASP A 71 0.42 -4.02 1.52
N SER A 72 0.62 -4.38 0.25
CA SER A 72 1.02 -3.48 -0.84
C SER A 72 -0.05 -3.45 -1.94
N PRO A 73 -1.13 -2.67 -1.76
CA PRO A 73 -2.21 -2.61 -2.75
C PRO A 73 -1.77 -1.90 -4.03
N GLY A 74 -2.29 -2.38 -5.14
CA GLY A 74 -2.09 -1.79 -6.46
C GLY A 74 -3.26 -2.07 -7.40
N ILE A 75 -3.13 -1.59 -8.63
CA ILE A 75 -4.04 -1.90 -9.73
C ILE A 75 -3.25 -2.46 -10.91
N LEU A 76 -3.88 -3.37 -11.65
CA LEU A 76 -3.50 -3.83 -12.98
C LEU A 76 -4.47 -3.18 -13.98
N LEU A 77 -3.96 -2.63 -15.07
CA LEU A 77 -4.74 -1.78 -15.97
C LEU A 77 -4.34 -2.03 -17.42
N LYS A 78 -5.33 -2.32 -18.27
CA LYS A 78 -5.17 -2.37 -19.71
C LYS A 78 -5.56 -1.02 -20.32
N LEU A 79 -4.60 -0.28 -20.86
CA LEU A 79 -4.82 1.11 -21.30
C LEU A 79 -5.39 1.24 -22.71
N GLY A 80 -5.36 0.19 -23.53
CA GLY A 80 -5.85 0.20 -24.91
C GLY A 80 -4.91 0.88 -25.91
N GLN A 81 -3.72 1.31 -25.48
CA GLN A 81 -2.66 1.80 -26.36
C GLN A 81 -1.29 1.47 -25.77
N ALA A 82 -0.30 1.29 -26.64
CA ALA A 82 1.06 0.98 -26.22
C ALA A 82 1.66 2.12 -25.38
N VAL A 83 2.25 1.77 -24.24
CA VAL A 83 2.86 2.73 -23.29
C VAL A 83 4.20 2.23 -22.75
N GLU A 84 4.95 3.11 -22.11
CA GLU A 84 6.18 2.74 -21.41
C GLU A 84 5.90 1.78 -20.25
N GLY A 85 6.69 0.71 -20.17
CA GLY A 85 6.50 -0.38 -19.20
C GLY A 85 5.28 -1.27 -19.45
N GLY A 86 4.51 -1.03 -20.52
CA GLY A 86 3.37 -1.85 -20.90
C GLY A 86 3.79 -3.23 -21.42
N VAL A 87 3.09 -4.27 -20.98
CA VAL A 87 3.31 -5.66 -21.40
C VAL A 87 2.10 -6.21 -22.16
N GLY A 88 2.20 -7.46 -22.60
CA GLY A 88 1.18 -8.12 -23.43
C GLY A 88 1.37 -7.83 -24.93
N PRO A 89 0.50 -8.40 -25.78
CA PRO A 89 0.64 -8.30 -27.24
C PRO A 89 0.50 -6.87 -27.77
N ASP A 90 -0.24 -6.02 -27.07
CA ASP A 90 -0.50 -4.63 -27.45
C ASP A 90 0.42 -3.63 -26.69
N SER A 91 1.29 -4.14 -25.80
CA SER A 91 2.16 -3.35 -24.92
C SER A 91 1.42 -2.29 -24.09
N ASP A 92 0.20 -2.60 -23.64
CA ASP A 92 -0.73 -1.66 -23.02
C ASP A 92 -1.16 -2.05 -21.60
N VAL A 93 -0.64 -3.17 -21.07
CA VAL A 93 -0.95 -3.64 -19.72
C VAL A 93 0.12 -3.14 -18.75
N VAL A 94 -0.29 -2.36 -17.77
CA VAL A 94 0.58 -1.79 -16.73
C VAL A 94 0.02 -2.07 -15.34
N ALA A 95 0.87 -1.98 -14.32
CA ALA A 95 0.43 -2.05 -12.93
C ALA A 95 1.15 -1.04 -12.05
N TYR A 96 0.43 -0.48 -11.09
CA TYR A 96 0.94 0.54 -10.19
C TYR A 96 0.52 0.28 -8.75
N SER A 97 1.31 0.72 -7.79
CA SER A 97 0.82 0.88 -6.43
C SER A 97 -0.26 1.97 -6.38
N VAL A 98 -1.29 1.78 -5.55
CA VAL A 98 -2.30 2.81 -5.28
C VAL A 98 -2.02 3.60 -4.01
N LEU A 99 -0.87 3.38 -3.36
CA LEU A 99 -0.44 4.19 -2.23
C LEU A 99 0.29 5.43 -2.73
N CYS A 100 -0.24 6.61 -2.43
CA CYS A 100 0.41 7.85 -2.82
C CYS A 100 1.81 7.96 -2.19
N PRO A 101 2.89 8.13 -2.98
CA PRO A 101 4.25 8.17 -2.45
C PRO A 101 4.55 9.38 -1.55
N HIS A 102 3.66 10.39 -1.51
CA HIS A 102 3.84 11.53 -0.62
C HIS A 102 3.59 11.17 0.86
N LYS A 103 2.37 10.70 1.19
CA LYS A 103 1.91 10.44 2.57
C LYS A 103 1.00 9.20 2.68
N GLY A 104 1.06 8.30 1.71
CA GLY A 104 0.43 6.98 1.79
C GLY A 104 -1.08 6.93 1.65
N TRP A 105 -1.71 8.03 1.23
CA TRP A 105 -3.15 8.01 0.98
C TRP A 105 -3.47 7.06 -0.18
N MET A 106 -4.51 6.26 0.01
CA MET A 106 -5.04 5.41 -1.06
C MET A 106 -5.61 6.31 -2.16
N MET A 107 -5.11 6.10 -3.37
CA MET A 107 -5.50 6.86 -4.55
C MET A 107 -6.65 6.18 -5.27
N SER A 108 -7.34 6.95 -6.10
CA SER A 108 -8.45 6.47 -6.94
C SER A 108 -8.12 6.69 -8.41
N TYR A 109 -8.46 5.71 -9.24
CA TYR A 109 -8.31 5.80 -10.68
C TYR A 109 -9.43 6.67 -11.28
N ASN A 110 -9.07 7.55 -12.22
CA ASN A 110 -10.01 8.31 -13.03
C ASN A 110 -9.89 7.83 -14.49
N ALA A 111 -10.96 7.22 -15.00
CA ALA A 111 -11.01 6.65 -16.35
C ALA A 111 -11.07 7.70 -17.46
N ASP A 112 -11.54 8.93 -17.18
CA ASP A 112 -11.72 9.99 -18.18
C ASP A 112 -10.38 10.46 -18.77
N ASP A 113 -9.33 10.45 -17.94
CA ASP A 113 -7.98 10.86 -18.33
C ASP A 113 -6.89 9.92 -17.85
N LYS A 114 -7.27 8.72 -17.41
CA LYS A 114 -6.37 7.60 -17.07
C LYS A 114 -5.33 7.98 -16.02
N THR A 115 -5.76 8.70 -15.00
CA THR A 115 -4.89 9.15 -13.90
C THR A 115 -5.21 8.49 -12.57
N LEU A 116 -4.19 8.29 -11.75
CA LEU A 116 -4.35 8.01 -10.31
C LEU A 116 -4.33 9.32 -9.53
N ASN A 117 -5.37 9.54 -8.74
CA ASN A 117 -5.63 10.80 -8.03
C ASN A 117 -5.60 10.59 -6.52
N CYS A 118 -4.75 11.35 -5.85
CA CYS A 118 -4.60 11.31 -4.40
C CYS A 118 -5.58 12.28 -3.71
N PRO A 119 -6.47 11.80 -2.82
CA PRO A 119 -7.43 12.65 -2.13
C PRO A 119 -6.80 13.47 -0.99
N GLY A 120 -5.61 13.09 -0.50
CA GLY A 120 -4.99 13.75 0.65
C GLY A 120 -4.46 15.15 0.33
N HIS A 121 -3.71 15.27 -0.77
CA HIS A 121 -3.06 16.54 -1.16
C HIS A 121 -3.09 16.78 -2.68
N HIS A 122 -4.06 16.18 -3.36
CA HIS A 122 -4.39 16.43 -4.77
C HIS A 122 -3.31 16.07 -5.81
N SER A 123 -2.29 15.28 -5.44
CA SER A 123 -1.33 14.75 -6.42
C SER A 123 -2.05 13.94 -7.50
N ARG A 124 -1.55 14.02 -8.73
CA ARG A 124 -2.06 13.29 -9.89
C ARG A 124 -0.91 12.61 -10.62
N PHE A 125 -1.11 11.35 -11.01
CA PHE A 125 -0.11 10.54 -11.70
C PHE A 125 -0.69 9.99 -12.99
N ASP A 126 0.08 10.08 -14.07
CA ASP A 126 -0.30 9.64 -15.41
C ASP A 126 0.00 8.15 -15.58
N CYS A 127 -1.02 7.31 -15.76
CA CYS A 127 -0.83 5.88 -15.97
C CYS A 127 -0.33 5.56 -17.38
N GLU A 128 -0.40 6.49 -18.33
CA GLU A 128 0.07 6.31 -19.71
C GLU A 128 1.54 6.70 -19.89
N ALA A 129 2.12 7.38 -18.91
CA ALA A 129 3.50 7.85 -18.90
C ALA A 129 4.29 7.31 -17.70
N SER A 130 4.27 5.99 -17.50
CA SER A 130 5.03 5.31 -16.44
C SER A 130 4.82 5.90 -15.03
N GLY A 131 3.57 6.25 -14.70
CA GLY A 131 3.23 6.79 -13.38
C GLY A 131 3.79 8.20 -13.14
N GLN A 132 4.14 8.95 -14.19
CA GLN A 132 4.70 10.29 -14.08
C GLN A 132 3.79 11.19 -13.23
N GLN A 133 4.38 11.86 -12.25
CA GLN A 133 3.66 12.86 -11.48
C GLN A 133 3.38 14.10 -12.34
N ILE A 134 2.12 14.24 -12.78
CA ILE A 134 1.65 15.40 -13.54
C ILE A 134 1.76 16.67 -12.67
N TRP A 135 1.32 16.54 -11.42
CA TRP A 135 1.40 17.58 -10.38
C TRP A 135 1.27 16.94 -9.00
N GLY A 136 1.93 17.50 -7.99
CA GLY A 136 1.73 17.06 -6.61
C GLY A 136 2.91 17.34 -5.70
N HIS A 137 2.95 16.60 -4.59
CA HIS A 137 3.93 16.78 -3.52
C HIS A 137 4.87 15.59 -3.29
N ALA A 138 4.70 14.47 -4.00
CA ALA A 138 5.68 13.40 -3.92
C ALA A 138 6.96 13.82 -4.66
N THR A 139 8.08 13.24 -4.24
CA THR A 139 9.41 13.46 -4.82
C THR A 139 9.87 12.30 -5.70
N GLN A 140 8.93 11.42 -6.04
CA GLN A 140 9.10 10.25 -6.89
C GLN A 140 7.85 10.15 -7.77
N ASN A 141 8.00 9.53 -8.94
CA ASN A 141 6.84 9.07 -9.72
C ASN A 141 6.14 7.92 -8.98
N LEU A 142 5.00 7.51 -9.50
CA LEU A 142 4.26 6.42 -8.90
C LEU A 142 4.96 5.08 -9.14
N PRO A 143 5.19 4.23 -8.10
CA PRO A 143 5.82 2.94 -8.30
C PRO A 143 5.05 2.07 -9.30
N GLN A 144 5.72 1.73 -10.41
CA GLN A 144 5.24 0.82 -11.43
C GLN A 144 5.73 -0.59 -11.08
N PHE A 145 4.82 -1.57 -11.11
CA PHE A 145 5.19 -2.97 -10.97
C PHE A 145 5.69 -3.50 -12.30
N LEU A 146 6.82 -4.22 -12.27
CA LEU A 146 7.45 -4.80 -13.44
C LEU A 146 6.72 -6.09 -13.78
N LEU A 147 6.03 -6.07 -14.92
CA LEU A 147 5.19 -7.17 -15.35
C LEU A 147 5.89 -8.07 -16.37
N ARG A 148 5.38 -9.30 -16.48
CA ARG A 148 5.67 -10.24 -17.54
C ARG A 148 4.40 -11.01 -17.89
N VAL A 149 4.17 -11.23 -19.18
CA VAL A 149 3.07 -12.07 -19.67
C VAL A 149 3.65 -13.39 -20.18
N GLU A 150 3.11 -14.50 -19.71
CA GLU A 150 3.48 -15.85 -20.17
C GLU A 150 2.68 -16.26 -21.40
N ASP A 151 3.11 -17.33 -22.08
CA ASP A 151 2.48 -17.84 -23.31
C ASP A 151 0.99 -18.23 -23.11
N ASN A 152 0.61 -18.60 -21.88
CA ASN A 152 -0.77 -18.91 -21.51
C ASN A 152 -1.61 -17.65 -21.19
N GLY A 153 -1.02 -16.46 -21.30
CA GLY A 153 -1.64 -15.17 -20.98
C GLY A 153 -1.59 -14.78 -19.51
N ASP A 154 -0.97 -15.58 -18.63
CA ASP A 154 -0.83 -15.22 -17.21
C ASP A 154 0.11 -14.04 -17.03
N ILE A 155 -0.30 -13.11 -16.18
CA ILE A 155 0.42 -11.89 -15.85
C ILE A 155 1.09 -12.10 -14.50
N TYR A 156 2.41 -11.97 -14.47
CA TYR A 156 3.22 -11.99 -13.27
C TYR A 156 3.79 -10.60 -12.99
N ALA A 157 4.00 -10.30 -11.71
CA ALA A 157 4.84 -9.19 -11.27
C ALA A 157 6.13 -9.74 -10.66
N ASP A 158 7.27 -9.21 -11.12
CA ASP A 158 8.62 -9.66 -10.79
C ASP A 158 9.49 -8.52 -10.21
N GLY A 159 8.90 -7.34 -9.96
CA GLY A 159 9.61 -6.22 -9.32
C GLY A 159 8.79 -4.93 -9.23
N ALA A 160 9.42 -3.89 -8.69
CA ALA A 160 8.94 -2.51 -8.71
C ALA A 160 10.11 -1.55 -8.98
N ASP A 161 9.87 -0.48 -9.73
CA ASP A 161 10.90 0.47 -10.17
C ASP A 161 11.22 1.58 -9.15
N GLU A 162 10.29 1.87 -8.24
CA GLU A 162 10.41 2.86 -7.17
C GLU A 162 10.10 2.27 -5.79
N LEU A 163 10.47 2.99 -4.73
CA LEU A 163 10.15 2.60 -3.35
C LEU A 163 8.65 2.79 -3.06
N ILE A 164 7.99 1.73 -2.62
CA ILE A 164 6.57 1.74 -2.24
C ILE A 164 6.43 2.47 -0.90
N TYR A 165 5.38 3.27 -0.76
CA TYR A 165 5.17 4.06 0.46
C TYR A 165 5.04 3.18 1.71
N GLY A 166 5.57 3.67 2.83
CA GLY A 166 5.40 3.06 4.16
C GLY A 166 6.39 1.95 4.48
N ARG A 167 7.37 1.70 3.59
CA ARG A 167 8.42 0.70 3.77
C ARG A 167 9.79 1.24 3.39
N LEU A 168 10.84 0.64 3.95
CA LEU A 168 12.26 0.99 3.67
C LEU A 168 12.94 -0.03 2.74
N SER A 169 12.24 -1.12 2.42
CA SER A 169 12.56 -2.12 1.42
C SER A 169 11.23 -2.57 0.81
N ASN A 170 11.17 -2.79 -0.49
CA ASN A 170 9.91 -3.19 -1.13
C ASN A 170 9.45 -4.59 -0.70
N VAL A 171 10.38 -5.49 -0.40
CA VAL A 171 10.12 -6.80 0.19
C VAL A 171 10.53 -6.77 1.66
N LEU A 172 9.62 -7.19 2.55
CA LEU A 172 9.74 -7.13 4.01
C LEU A 172 10.07 -8.48 4.64
#